data_AF-A0AA41A0E3-F1
#
_entry.id   AF-A0AA41A0E3-F1
#
_cell.length_a   1.000
_cell.length_b   1.000
_cell.length_c   1.000
_cell.angle_alpha   90.00
_cell.angle_beta   90.00
_cell.angle_gamma   90.00
#
_symmetry.space_group_name_H-M   'P 1'
#
loop_
_entity.id
_entity.type
_entity.pdbx_description
1 polymer ?
#
loop_
_entity_poly.entity_id
_entity_poly.type
_entity_poly.pdbx_seq_one_letter_code
_entity_poly.pdbx_strand_id
1 'polypeptide(L)' 'MPFTSEVDWSLVDFIFAAILLGTIGVACECAPRLSAPLAVRALIVIGTVVVVCTIWADAAVGIFD' A
#
# COMPACT_ATOMS: atom_id res chain seq x y z
N MET A 1 -9.74 9.32 -13.89
CA MET A 1 -10.11 8.67 -15.18
C MET A 1 -11.63 8.76 -15.31
N PRO A 2 -12.20 9.67 -16.11
CA PRO A 2 -13.65 9.72 -16.23
C PRO A 2 -14.05 8.80 -17.39
N PHE A 3 -14.32 7.53 -17.08
CA PHE A 3 -15.02 6.65 -18.04
C PHE A 3 -16.53 6.64 -17.78
N THR A 4 -16.97 7.02 -16.57
CA THR A 4 -18.37 7.30 -16.20
C THR A 4 -18.39 8.32 -15.05
N SER A 5 -19.54 8.94 -14.78
CA SER A 5 -19.74 9.82 -13.60
C SER A 5 -19.90 9.06 -12.29
N GLU A 6 -19.83 7.72 -12.32
CA GLU A 6 -19.96 6.90 -11.11
C GLU A 6 -18.64 6.79 -10.32
N VAL A 7 -17.51 7.16 -10.94
CA VAL A 7 -16.17 7.03 -10.34
C VAL A 7 -15.46 8.39 -10.34
N ASP A 8 -15.58 9.11 -9.23
CA ASP A 8 -14.98 10.44 -9.02
C ASP A 8 -13.62 10.34 -8.31
N TRP A 9 -12.60 9.84 -9.03
CA TRP A 9 -11.23 9.81 -8.50
C TRP A 9 -10.56 11.16 -8.72
N SER A 10 -10.27 11.85 -7.62
CA SER A 10 -9.55 13.10 -7.56
C SER A 10 -8.03 12.90 -7.63
N LEU A 11 -7.29 13.99 -7.80
CA LEU A 11 -5.82 13.98 -7.71
C LEU A 11 -5.32 13.44 -6.36
N VAL A 12 -6.08 13.69 -5.28
CA VAL A 12 -5.71 13.26 -3.92
C VAL A 12 -5.73 11.74 -3.82
N ASP A 13 -6.69 11.08 -4.47
CA ASP A 13 -6.80 9.62 -4.47
C ASP A 13 -5.59 8.96 -5.16
N PHE A 14 -5.08 9.58 -6.22
CA PHE A 14 -3.87 9.10 -6.89
C PHE A 14 -2.62 9.33 -6.07
N ILE A 15 -2.51 10.47 -5.37
CA ILE A 15 -1.38 10.72 -4.46
C ILE A 15 -1.42 9.72 -3.30
N PHE A 16 -2.61 9.46 -2.75
CA PHE A 16 -2.81 8.46 -1.71
C PHE A 16 -2.38 7.06 -2.16
N ALA A 17 -2.85 6.62 -3.34
CA ALA A 17 -2.43 5.36 -3.95
C ALA A 17 -0.92 5.30 -4.20
N ALA A 18 -0.30 6.40 -4.67
CA ALA A 18 1.13 6.48 -4.91
C ALA A 18 1.95 6.33 -3.61
N ILE A 19 1.49 6.91 -2.51
CA ILE A 19 2.13 6.76 -1.19
C ILE A 19 2.03 5.31 -0.71
N LEU A 20 0.85 4.70 -0.83
CA LEU A 20 0.64 3.31 -0.42
C LEU A 20 1.52 2.34 -1.21
N LEU A 21 1.50 2.42 -2.54
CA LEU A 21 2.34 1.58 -3.41
C LEU A 21 3.82 1.91 -3.25
N GLY A 22 4.17 3.18 -3.09
CA GLY A 22 5.53 3.63 -2.82
C GLY A 22 6.08 3.04 -1.53
N THR A 23 5.26 2.92 -0.48
CA THR A 23 5.62 2.29 0.79
C THR A 23 5.96 0.81 0.61
N ILE A 24 5.19 0.07 -0.19
CA ILE A 24 5.54 -1.31 -0.57
C ILE A 24 6.87 -1.34 -1.32
N GLY A 25 7.07 -0.45 -2.30
CA GLY A 25 8.31 -0.35 -3.06
C GLY A 25 9.53 -0.10 -2.17
N VAL A 26 9.42 0.84 -1.22
CA VAL A 26 10.46 1.12 -0.23
C VAL A 26 10.74 -0.12 0.64
N ALA A 27 9.71 -0.81 1.13
CA ALA A 27 9.91 -2.04 1.90
C ALA A 27 10.64 -3.12 1.09
N CYS A 28 10.28 -3.30 -0.18
CA CYS A 28 10.94 -4.26 -1.08
C CYS A 28 12.40 -3.89 -1.39
N GLU A 29 12.72 -2.61 -1.51
CA GLU A 29 14.09 -2.14 -1.79
C GLU A 29 14.96 -2.13 -0.52
N CYS A 30 14.38 -1.79 0.62
CA CYS A 30 15.08 -1.74 1.89
C CYS A 30 15.26 -3.12 2.52
N ALA A 31 14.26 -4.01 2.46
CA ALA A 31 14.30 -5.34 3.09
C ALA A 31 15.57 -6.14 2.73
N PRO A 32 16.08 -6.12 1.48
CA PRO A 32 17.31 -6.80 1.12
C PRO A 32 18.59 -6.22 1.72
N ARG A 33 18.56 -4.94 2.10
CA ARG A 33 19.69 -4.20 2.64
C ARG A 33 19.82 -4.38 4.16
N LEU A 34 18.83 -4.98 4.82
CA LEU A 34 18.90 -5.29 6.25
C LEU A 34 19.79 -6.51 6.51
N SER A 35 20.68 -6.38 7.50
CA SER A 35 21.46 -7.47 8.09
C SER A 35 20.59 -8.36 9.00
N ALA A 36 19.52 -8.91 8.43
CA ALA A 36 18.54 -9.74 9.13
C ALA A 36 18.31 -11.09 8.42
N PRO A 37 17.88 -12.14 9.14
CA PRO A 37 17.50 -13.42 8.54
C PRO A 37 16.44 -13.25 7.45
N LEU A 38 16.44 -14.16 6.46
CA LEU A 38 15.46 -14.13 5.36
C LEU A 38 14.01 -14.08 5.87
N ALA A 39 13.70 -14.84 6.93
CA ALA A 39 12.37 -14.86 7.53
C ALA A 39 11.94 -13.46 8.04
N VAL A 40 12.85 -12.72 8.68
CA VAL A 40 12.57 -11.36 9.18
C VAL A 40 12.36 -10.40 8.01
N ARG A 41 13.22 -10.48 6.98
CA ARG A 41 13.09 -9.65 5.77
C ARG A 41 11.77 -9.91 5.04
N ALA A 42 11.38 -11.18 4.91
CA ALA A 42 10.11 -11.56 4.31
C ALA A 42 8.92 -11.06 5.14
N LEU A 43 8.99 -11.17 6.47
CA LEU A 43 7.94 -10.68 7.37
C LEU A 43 7.76 -9.16 7.27
N ILE A 44 8.85 -8.39 7.11
CA ILE A 44 8.77 -6.93 6.88
C ILE A 44 7.98 -6.62 5.60
N VAL A 45 8.30 -7.29 4.49
CA VAL A 45 7.60 -7.05 3.21
C VAL A 45 6.14 -7.50 3.28
N ILE A 46 5.88 -8.72 3.76
CA ILE A 46 4.53 -9.26 3.90
C ILE A 46 3.69 -8.39 4.85
N GLY A 47 4.26 -8.01 6.00
CA GLY A 47 3.61 -7.13 6.97
C GLY A 47 3.27 -5.77 6.37
N THR A 48 4.18 -5.18 5.60
CA THR A 48 3.93 -3.92 4.88
C THR A 48 2.77 -4.06 3.89
N VAL A 49 2.75 -5.14 3.10
CA VAL A 49 1.65 -5.41 2.16
C VAL A 49 0.32 -5.56 2.90
N VAL A 50 0.29 -6.32 4.00
CA VAL A 50 -0.93 -6.49 4.81
C VAL A 50 -1.44 -5.13 5.29
N VAL A 51 -0.59 -4.31 5.90
CA VAL A 51 -0.96 -2.97 6.39
C VAL A 51 -1.49 -2.09 5.26
N VAL A 52 -0.82 -2.05 4.11
CA VAL A 52 -1.25 -1.27 2.95
C VAL A 52 -2.61 -1.76 2.43
N CYS A 53 -2.82 -3.07 2.35
CA CYS A 53 -4.12 -3.64 1.96
C CYS A 53 -5.22 -3.31 2.97
N THR A 54 -4.92 -3.31 4.27
CA THR A 54 -5.89 -2.93 5.31
C THR A 54 -6.30 -1.46 5.17
N ILE A 55 -5.34 -0.57 4.98
CA ILE A 55 -5.60 0.87 4.77
C ILE A 55 -6.40 1.09 3.47
N TRP A 56 -6.03 0.39 2.39
CA TRP A 56 -6.76 0.50 1.12
C TRP A 56 -8.20 0.00 1.25
N ALA A 57 -8.40 -1.13 1.93
CA ALA A 57 -9.73 -1.71 2.07
C ALA A 57 -10.67 -0.81 2.89
N ASP A 58 -10.13 -0.15 3.91
CA ASP A 58 -10.86 0.88 4.65
C ASP A 58 -11.16 2.10 3.78
N ALA A 59 -10.15 2.67 3.11
CA ALA A 59 -10.35 3.85 2.26
C ALA A 59 -11.29 3.59 1.06
N ALA A 60 -11.34 2.36 0.54
CA ALA A 60 -12.15 2.02 -0.63
C ALA A 60 -13.55 1.51 -0.29
N VAL A 61 -13.71 0.80 0.83
CA VAL A 61 -14.96 0.09 1.18
C VAL A 61 -15.52 0.52 2.54
N GLY A 62 -14.72 1.16 3.41
CA GLY A 62 -15.12 1.53 4.77
C GLY A 62 -15.24 0.32 5.69
N ILE A 63 -14.31 -0.64 5.61
CA ILE A 63 -14.41 -1.91 6.37
C ILE A 63 -14.47 -1.67 7.89
N PHE A 64 -13.84 -0.60 8.40
CA PHE A 64 -13.80 -0.31 9.83
C PHE A 64 -14.75 0.82 10.26
N ASP A 65 -15.55 1.36 9.34
CA ASP A 65 -16.56 2.40 9.58
C ASP A 65 -17.95 1.84 9.94
#